data_AF-A0A5C1DKH3-F1
#
_entry.id   AF-A0A5C1DKH3-F1
#
_cell.length_a   1.000
_cell.length_b   1.000
_cell.length_c   1.000
_cell.angle_alpha   90.00
_cell.angle_beta   90.00
_cell.angle_gamma   90.00
#
_symmetry.space_group_name_H-M   'P 1'
#
loop_
_entity.id
_entity.type
_entity.pdbx_description
1 polymer ?
#
loop_
_entity_poly.entity_id
_entity_poly.type
_entity_poly.pdbx_seq_one_letter_code
_entity_poly.pdbx_strand_id
1 'polypeptide(L)'
;MLPAYLQEYGAPRAATDLARHRCLHYRFPSSGKLLPWPLVLADGEEAEPPVSASCNTGEALIELAERGMGIVCMPDFSIRRELASGALLALETPQVRRSGNLYLLWPSTPAMPPRLRAFIDYMAAHVFAG
;
A
#
# COMPACT_ATOMS: atom_id res chain seq x y z
N MET A 1 -7.04 -8.89 19.42
CA MET A 1 -5.69 -9.23 19.90
C MET A 1 -4.69 -8.52 18.99
N LEU A 2 -3.59 -7.97 19.52
CA LEU A 2 -2.55 -7.34 18.70
C LEU A 2 -1.75 -8.43 17.92
N PRO A 3 -1.41 -8.22 16.64
CA PRO A 3 -0.54 -9.14 15.89
C PRO A 3 0.78 -9.40 16.61
N ALA A 4 1.32 -10.62 16.50
CA ALA A 4 2.55 -11.04 17.18
C ALA A 4 3.72 -10.06 16.99
N TYR A 5 3.88 -9.54 15.77
CA TYR A 5 4.88 -8.52 15.46
C TYR A 5 4.78 -7.28 16.35
N LEU A 6 3.57 -6.75 16.59
CA LEU A 6 3.38 -5.56 17.42
C LEU A 6 3.46 -5.86 18.92
N GLN A 7 3.27 -7.12 19.32
CA GLN A 7 3.52 -7.53 20.71
C GLN A 7 5.03 -7.51 21.02
N GLU A 8 5.88 -7.87 20.05
CA GLU A 8 7.33 -7.89 20.20
C GLU A 8 7.96 -6.49 20.03
N TYR A 9 7.58 -5.76 18.98
CA TYR A 9 8.22 -4.49 18.60
C TYR A 9 7.46 -3.23 19.06
N GLY A 10 6.24 -3.38 19.58
CA GLY A 10 5.33 -2.26 19.80
C GLY A 10 4.74 -1.69 18.50
N ALA A 11 3.79 -0.76 18.63
CA ALA A 11 3.22 -0.04 17.48
C ALA A 11 3.91 1.32 17.29
N PRO A 12 4.37 1.66 16.07
CA PRO A 12 4.93 2.98 15.78
C PRO A 12 3.85 4.05 15.94
N ARG A 13 4.23 5.21 16.49
CA ARG A 13 3.33 6.37 16.70
C ARG A 13 3.67 7.54 15.78
N ALA A 14 4.84 7.51 15.15
CA ALA A 14 5.31 8.49 14.17
C ALA A 14 6.06 7.81 13.02
N ALA A 15 6.16 8.47 11.86
CA ALA A 15 6.96 7.97 10.74
C ALA A 15 8.44 7.76 11.13
N THR A 16 8.97 8.56 12.07
CA THR A 16 10.32 8.39 12.63
C THR A 16 10.52 7.08 13.39
N ASP A 17 9.45 6.53 13.98
CA ASP A 17 9.54 5.26 14.73
C ASP A 17 9.82 4.08 13.81
N LEU A 18 9.47 4.19 12.52
CA LEU A 18 9.72 3.14 11.52
C LEU A 18 11.21 2.80 11.36
N ALA A 19 12.11 3.70 11.75
CA ALA A 19 13.55 3.42 11.80
C ALA A 19 13.92 2.23 12.71
N ARG A 20 13.04 1.85 13.65
CA ARG A 20 13.22 0.73 14.58
C ARG A 20 12.41 -0.51 14.19
N HIS A 21 11.72 -0.47 13.06
CA HIS A 21 10.85 -1.55 12.61
C HIS A 21 11.37 -2.21 11.33
N ARG A 22 10.97 -3.46 11.12
CA ARG A 22 11.17 -4.15 9.86
C ARG A 22 10.18 -3.60 8.84
N CYS A 23 10.66 -2.95 7.79
CA CYS A 23 9.80 -2.42 6.72
C CYS A 23 9.98 -3.23 5.43
N LEU A 24 8.84 -3.61 4.83
CA LEU A 24 8.73 -4.48 3.66
C LEU A 24 8.38 -3.62 2.44
N HIS A 25 9.27 -3.59 1.44
CA HIS A 25 9.11 -2.69 0.30
C HIS A 25 8.78 -3.41 -1.00
N TYR A 26 7.91 -2.79 -1.79
CA TYR A 26 7.73 -3.20 -3.18
C TYR A 26 8.91 -2.73 -4.03
N ARG A 27 9.42 -3.61 -4.88
CA ARG A 27 10.47 -3.33 -5.87
C ARG A 27 9.92 -3.53 -7.26
N PHE A 28 9.97 -2.48 -8.08
CA PHE A 28 9.54 -2.55 -9.47
C PHE A 28 10.42 -3.52 -10.26
N PRO A 29 9.87 -4.60 -10.86
CA PRO A 29 10.64 -5.54 -11.67
C PRO A 29 11.36 -4.86 -12.85
N SER A 30 10.73 -3.85 -13.45
CA SER A 30 11.23 -3.17 -14.65
C SER A 30 12.41 -2.24 -14.39
N SER A 31 12.44 -1.55 -13.25
CA SER A 31 13.44 -0.53 -12.94
C SER A 31 14.38 -0.92 -11.80
N GLY A 32 14.05 -1.94 -11.02
CA GLY A 32 14.75 -2.32 -9.79
C GLY A 32 14.56 -1.32 -8.64
N LYS A 33 13.87 -0.19 -8.86
CA LYS A 33 13.63 0.84 -7.85
C LYS A 33 12.60 0.36 -6.84
N LEU A 34 12.72 0.86 -5.60
CA LEU A 34 11.69 0.68 -4.59
C LEU A 34 10.54 1.64 -4.85
N LEU A 35 9.31 1.21 -4.56
CA LEU A 35 8.17 2.10 -4.45
C LEU A 35 8.32 2.90 -3.14
N PRO A 36 8.47 4.24 -3.21
CA PRO A 36 8.55 5.06 -2.01
C PRO A 36 7.26 4.94 -1.20
N TRP A 37 7.39 4.91 0.13
CA TRP A 37 6.23 5.00 1.00
C TRP A 37 5.77 6.46 1.03
N PRO A 38 4.48 6.75 0.83
CA PRO A 38 3.96 8.12 0.80
C PRO A 38 3.80 8.70 2.22
N LEU A 39 4.86 8.63 3.03
CA LEU A 39 4.91 9.10 4.40
C LEU A 39 5.75 10.37 4.49
N VAL A 40 5.31 11.31 5.32
CA VAL A 40 6.06 12.53 5.63
C VAL A 40 6.40 12.61 7.11
N LEU A 41 7.53 13.21 7.41
CA LEU A 41 7.96 13.59 8.75
C LEU A 41 7.21 14.86 9.21
N ALA A 42 7.35 15.21 10.49
CA ALA A 42 6.66 16.36 11.08
C ALA A 42 7.08 17.71 10.48
N ASP A 43 8.28 17.80 9.91
CA ASP A 43 8.82 18.95 9.18
C ASP A 43 8.39 18.98 7.69
N GLY A 44 7.68 17.96 7.22
CA GLY A 44 7.18 17.84 5.84
C GLY A 44 8.13 17.12 4.89
N GLU A 45 9.32 16.71 5.34
CA GLU A 45 10.26 15.92 4.55
C GLU A 45 9.72 14.50 4.31
N GLU A 46 10.16 13.86 3.23
CA GLU A 46 9.79 12.46 2.95
C GLU A 46 10.41 11.54 4.00
N ALA A 47 9.60 10.65 4.56
CA ALA A 47 10.13 9.62 5.45
C ALA A 47 10.81 8.52 4.62
N GLU A 48 11.97 8.06 5.07
CA GLU A 48 12.71 6.95 4.47
C GLU A 48 12.79 5.74 5.43
N PRO A 49 11.74 4.90 5.51
CA PRO A 49 11.78 3.68 6.31
C PRO A 49 12.88 2.71 5.86
N PRO A 50 13.49 1.93 6.78
CA PRO A 50 14.58 1.03 6.47
C PRO A 50 14.12 -0.18 5.64
N VAL A 51 14.87 -0.51 4.59
CA VAL A 51 14.55 -1.64 3.71
C VAL A 51 15.01 -2.94 4.33
N SER A 52 14.14 -3.61 5.09
CA SER A 52 14.46 -4.89 5.74
C SER A 52 14.28 -6.09 4.83
N ALA A 53 13.32 -6.00 3.91
CA ALA A 53 13.10 -6.95 2.83
C ALA A 53 12.36 -6.23 1.68
N SER A 54 12.45 -6.80 0.47
CA SER A 54 11.68 -6.32 -0.67
C SER A 54 11.15 -7.45 -1.53
N CYS A 55 9.93 -7.30 -2.03
CA CYS A 55 9.29 -8.21 -2.97
C CYS A 55 8.87 -7.44 -4.22
N ASN A 56 8.58 -8.16 -5.30
CA ASN A 56 8.19 -7.59 -6.58
C ASN A 56 6.72 -7.81 -6.93
N THR A 57 5.93 -8.33 -5.98
CA THR A 57 4.47 -8.48 -6.05
C THR A 57 3.85 -7.97 -4.75
N GLY A 58 2.61 -7.47 -4.82
CA GLY A 58 1.89 -7.00 -3.62
C GLY A 58 1.47 -8.15 -2.72
N GLU A 59 1.06 -9.26 -3.32
CA GLU A 59 0.61 -10.48 -2.64
C GLU A 59 1.69 -11.07 -1.73
N ALA A 60 2.95 -11.08 -2.20
CA ALA A 60 4.07 -11.57 -1.38
C ALA A 60 4.34 -10.66 -0.17
N LEU A 61 4.18 -9.34 -0.32
CA LEU A 61 4.34 -8.42 0.81
C LEU A 61 3.22 -8.61 1.84
N ILE A 62 1.99 -8.81 1.39
CA ILE A 62 0.83 -9.09 2.24
C ILE A 62 1.07 -10.38 3.03
N GLU A 63 1.46 -11.48 2.36
CA GLU A 63 1.73 -12.76 3.02
C GLU A 63 2.85 -12.65 4.07
N LEU A 64 3.91 -11.89 3.79
CA LEU A 64 4.98 -11.63 4.75
C LEU A 64 4.47 -10.83 5.96
N ALA A 65 3.66 -9.80 5.74
CA ALA A 65 3.10 -8.98 6.81
C ALA A 65 2.13 -9.79 7.70
N GLU A 66 1.26 -10.62 7.12
CA GLU A 66 0.37 -11.53 7.85
C GLU A 66 1.14 -12.53 8.73
N ARG A 67 2.31 -12.98 8.25
CA ARG A 67 3.24 -13.82 9.03
C ARG A 67 4.06 -13.07 10.07
N GLY A 68 3.81 -11.77 10.25
CA GLY A 68 4.50 -10.95 11.24
C GLY A 68 5.95 -10.63 10.87
N MET A 69 6.30 -10.64 9.57
CA MET A 69 7.68 -10.37 9.13
C MET A 69 8.02 -8.88 9.04
N GLY A 70 7.06 -7.99 9.28
CA GLY A 70 7.29 -6.55 9.30
C GLY A 70 6.04 -5.73 8.98
N ILE A 71 6.27 -4.44 8.76
CA ILE A 71 5.28 -3.44 8.36
C ILE A 71 5.36 -3.27 6.84
N VAL A 72 4.20 -3.14 6.20
CA VAL A 72 4.08 -2.84 4.78
C VAL A 72 3.18 -1.62 4.58
N CYS A 73 3.51 -0.77 3.61
CA CYS A 73 2.62 0.29 3.14
C CYS A 73 1.95 -0.16 1.83
N MET A 74 0.64 -0.39 1.89
CA MET A 74 -0.16 -0.89 0.76
C MET A 74 -1.32 0.05 0.46
N PRO A 75 -1.76 0.14 -0.81
CA PRO A 75 -3.04 0.75 -1.13
C PRO A 75 -4.18 0.02 -0.41
N ASP A 76 -5.10 0.77 0.17
CA ASP A 76 -6.21 0.25 0.98
C ASP A 76 -7.02 -0.83 0.25
N PHE A 77 -7.34 -0.61 -1.04
CA PHE A 77 -8.11 -1.53 -1.87
C PHE A 77 -7.45 -2.92 -2.00
N SER A 78 -6.13 -3.00 -1.86
CA SER A 78 -5.38 -4.26 -2.02
C SER A 78 -5.37 -5.13 -0.76
N ILE A 79 -5.73 -4.57 0.40
CA ILE A 79 -5.64 -5.24 1.71
C ILE A 79 -6.97 -5.27 2.48
N ARG A 80 -8.10 -4.98 1.82
CA ARG A 80 -9.41 -4.86 2.48
C ARG A 80 -9.84 -6.15 3.17
N ARG A 81 -9.56 -7.30 2.55
CA ARG A 81 -9.92 -8.62 3.09
C ARG A 81 -9.11 -8.93 4.35
N GLU A 82 -7.84 -8.59 4.33
CA GLU A 82 -6.89 -8.85 5.40
C GLU A 82 -7.16 -7.93 6.61
N LEU A 83 -7.55 -6.68 6.35
CA LEU A 83 -8.05 -5.77 7.37
C LEU A 83 -9.39 -6.27 7.96
N ALA A 84 -10.34 -6.69 7.12
CA ALA A 84 -11.65 -7.16 7.57
C ALA A 84 -11.58 -8.46 8.38
N SER A 85 -10.67 -9.37 8.03
CA SER A 85 -10.43 -10.62 8.76
C SER A 85 -9.57 -10.44 10.02
N GLY A 86 -8.91 -9.30 10.17
CA GLY A 86 -7.94 -9.04 11.24
C GLY A 86 -6.59 -9.74 11.04
N ALA A 87 -6.32 -10.29 9.85
CA ALA A 87 -5.01 -10.83 9.49
C ALA A 87 -3.94 -9.74 9.41
N LEU A 88 -4.36 -8.53 9.01
CA LEU A 88 -3.55 -7.31 9.11
C LEU A 88 -4.23 -6.30 10.04
N LEU A 89 -3.41 -5.54 10.75
CA LEU A 89 -3.85 -4.40 11.55
C LEU A 89 -3.38 -3.11 10.88
N ALA A 90 -4.32 -2.20 10.58
CA ALA A 90 -3.99 -0.86 10.14
C ALA A 90 -3.29 -0.10 11.29
N LEU A 91 -2.14 0.50 10.99
CA LEU A 91 -1.41 1.33 11.94
C LEU A 91 -1.91 2.77 11.84
N GLU A 92 -2.27 3.38 12.97
CA GLU A 92 -2.58 4.81 13.09
C GLU A 92 -1.28 5.66 13.08
N THR A 93 -0.40 5.39 12.11
CA THR A 93 0.84 6.13 11.88
C THR A 93 0.53 7.46 11.16
N PRO A 94 1.15 8.59 11.54
CA PRO A 94 0.70 9.91 11.08
C PRO A 94 1.16 10.24 9.66
N GLN A 95 0.32 11.05 8.99
CA GLN A 95 0.50 11.72 7.69
C GLN A 95 1.02 10.82 6.56
N VAL A 96 0.20 9.83 6.18
CA VAL A 96 0.20 9.37 4.79
C VAL A 96 -0.25 10.54 3.92
N ARG A 97 0.63 11.07 3.07
CA ARG A 97 0.18 11.92 1.96
C ARG A 97 -0.69 11.03 1.09
N ARG A 98 -1.97 11.38 0.91
CA ARG A 98 -2.83 10.66 -0.06
C ARG A 98 -2.09 10.61 -1.39
N SER A 99 -1.73 9.40 -1.80
CA SER A 99 -0.91 9.16 -2.96
C SER A 99 -1.52 8.01 -3.74
N GLY A 100 -1.75 8.26 -5.04
CA GLY A 100 -2.22 7.25 -5.98
C GLY A 100 -3.48 7.70 -6.70
N ASN A 101 -3.39 7.76 -8.03
CA ASN A 101 -4.53 7.82 -8.92
C ASN A 101 -4.62 6.49 -9.66
N LEU A 102 -5.81 5.90 -9.72
CA LEU A 102 -6.08 4.76 -10.60
C LEU A 102 -6.61 5.28 -11.93
N TYR A 103 -5.89 4.98 -13.00
CA TYR A 103 -6.26 5.39 -14.34
C TYR A 103 -6.74 4.18 -15.15
N LEU A 104 -7.84 4.36 -15.88
CA LEU A 104 -8.20 3.48 -16.98
C LEU A 104 -7.52 4.01 -18.23
N LEU A 105 -6.72 3.18 -18.89
CA LEU A 105 -6.02 3.54 -20.12
C LEU A 105 -6.60 2.73 -21.28
N TRP A 106 -6.85 3.41 -22.40
CA TRP A 106 -7.29 2.77 -23.65
C TRP A 106 -6.63 3.49 -24.84
N PRO A 107 -6.49 2.82 -26.00
CA PRO A 107 -5.92 3.45 -27.18
C PRO A 107 -6.73 4.66 -27.63
N SER A 108 -6.04 5.72 -28.04
CA SER A 108 -6.67 6.86 -28.68
C SER A 108 -7.31 6.40 -30.00
N THR A 109 -8.62 6.30 -30.03
CA THR A 109 -9.41 5.84 -31.19
C THR A 109 -10.39 6.93 -31.59
N PRO A 110 -10.63 7.16 -32.90
CA PRO A 110 -11.50 8.24 -33.36
C PRO A 110 -12.95 8.16 -32.83
N ALA A 111 -13.42 6.96 -32.53
CA ALA A 111 -14.73 6.73 -31.92
C ALA A 111 -14.61 5.68 -30.81
N MET A 112 -15.09 6.03 -29.61
CA MET A 112 -15.13 5.11 -28.48
C MET A 112 -16.27 4.10 -28.67
N PRO A 113 -16.00 2.79 -28.69
CA PRO A 113 -17.07 1.78 -28.79
C PRO A 113 -18.02 1.87 -27.58
N PRO A 114 -19.35 1.72 -27.77
CA PRO A 114 -20.32 1.78 -26.67
C PRO A 114 -20.03 0.79 -25.53
N ARG A 115 -19.52 -0.41 -25.86
CA ARG A 115 -19.11 -1.40 -24.87
C ARG A 115 -17.95 -0.92 -23.99
N LEU A 116 -16.99 -0.19 -24.55
CA LEU A 116 -15.88 0.39 -23.80
C LEU A 116 -16.37 1.52 -22.89
N ARG A 117 -17.26 2.40 -23.39
CA ARG A 117 -17.88 3.44 -22.57
C ARG A 117 -18.63 2.85 -21.38
N ALA A 118 -19.49 1.86 -21.62
CA ALA A 118 -20.23 1.18 -20.56
C ALA A 118 -19.31 0.53 -19.51
N PHE A 119 -18.20 -0.06 -19.94
CA PHE A 119 -17.20 -0.59 -19.00
C PHE A 119 -16.51 0.52 -18.19
N ILE A 120 -16.11 1.63 -18.82
CA ILE A 120 -15.52 2.78 -18.12
C ILE A 120 -16.50 3.36 -17.11
N ASP A 121 -17.78 3.53 -17.48
CA ASP A 121 -18.84 4.00 -16.58
C ASP A 121 -19.01 3.09 -15.38
N TYR A 122 -19.09 1.78 -15.63
CA TYR A 122 -19.20 0.78 -14.58
C TYR A 122 -17.99 0.83 -13.64
N MET A 123 -16.78 0.82 -14.18
CA MET A 123 -15.56 0.87 -13.36
C MET A 123 -15.48 2.18 -12.57
N ALA A 124 -15.76 3.34 -13.18
CA ALA A 124 -15.74 4.63 -12.49
C ALA A 124 -16.73 4.68 -11.32
N ALA A 125 -17.89 4.02 -11.46
CA ALA A 125 -18.90 3.96 -10.41
C ALA A 125 -18.59 2.93 -9.30
N HIS A 126 -17.81 1.88 -9.59
CA HIS A 126 -17.69 0.71 -8.69
C HIS A 126 -16.28 0.39 -8.22
N VAL A 127 -15.22 0.88 -8.85
CA VAL A 127 -13.83 0.44 -8.58
C VAL A 127 -13.35 0.79 -7.16
N PHE A 128 -13.93 1.82 -6.55
CA PHE A 128 -13.70 2.20 -5.15
C PHE A 128 -14.98 2.23 -4.32
N ALA A 129 -16.11 1.75 -4.85
CA ALA A 129 -17.36 1.69 -4.11
C ALA A 129 -17.29 0.51 -3.13
N GLY A 130 -16.89 0.81 -1.90
CA GLY A 130 -16.85 -0.09 -0.76
C GLY A 130 -16.06 0.52 0.39
#